data_AF-A0A3D9LE39-F1
#
_entry.id   AF-A0A3D9LE39-F1
#
_cell.length_a   1.000
_cell.length_b   1.000
_cell.length_c   1.000
_cell.angle_alpha   90.00
_cell.angle_beta   90.00
_cell.angle_gamma   90.00
#
_symmetry.space_group_name_H-M   'P 1'
#
loop_
_entity.id
_entity.type
_entity.pdbx_description
1 polymer ?
#
loop_
_entity_poly.entity_id
_entity_poly.type
_entity_poly.pdbx_seq_one_letter_code
_entity_poly.pdbx_strand_id
1 'polypeptide(L)'
;MGNAMGWAGSTGIGLAVGLGLLYVVLRGTAWSPGRGDPVRAVRTHAMIAALIALFASGTAGLAALATPEQFGVFGNGFSNGAFPVTTETDGETVRSIISAPLPPLPWYEALGIALSPVVAFVLVYAVAQYTWPRQTGAVRMARLSDRRASELLPRHLTGVTAVIMLAAAGLVALAWQTPAVRAREITETWRDEYGGSESSWFEPGSRGGGDIAPWLLLALVLAAVGFAIVLRIIARRPTLTGLHPRDDDLVRRIAVNRALRTVAVMMLGIGAAGFNAWANADAALARHTEDRYSTPFMPWLGLASLLVMLVLLFWRSPHVAELGSHTVQHREAYDAGPSPRSSRAPGTARAVLRLRLDGATLAWMVAAPIAALVGYFSWALPHTGTSVVGSAGPAWGSAWDTWSMVLWSALPCAAALVILGFTEFGVRRGHSPSWEPATTGKSSRWPVYALGLSMLLAAVWCVLCLTTKVQQTELATALAATTAAFALTALALARLALHRPPLGHATAEQDAAIRTGGANRLLAVGAAGILSVTGAALLAGVQVWHGFISGTILNLGINDLPDGLLLIRTLTVFALFGLIVACVIAPAPDVPGARLRPRQDEREAAREAEREAPVS
;
A
#
# COMPACT_ATOMS: atom_id res chain seq x y z
N MET A 1 -29.60 10.93 -4.42
CA MET A 1 -28.36 11.49 -3.81
C MET A 1 -27.55 10.44 -3.06
N GLY A 2 -28.16 9.46 -2.36
CA GLY A 2 -27.44 8.35 -1.70
C GLY A 2 -26.49 7.57 -2.63
N ASN A 3 -26.98 7.11 -3.80
CA ASN A 3 -26.18 6.32 -4.75
C ASN A 3 -24.92 7.05 -5.29
N ALA A 4 -24.93 8.38 -5.35
CA ALA A 4 -23.77 9.15 -5.79
C ALA A 4 -22.65 9.20 -4.72
N MET A 5 -23.00 9.01 -3.45
CA MET A 5 -22.08 9.08 -2.31
C MET A 5 -21.39 7.73 -2.06
N GLY A 6 -22.10 6.60 -2.25
CA GLY A 6 -21.51 5.26 -2.24
C GLY A 6 -20.45 5.08 -3.34
N TRP A 7 -20.71 5.62 -4.53
CA TRP A 7 -19.77 5.61 -5.66
C TRP A 7 -18.47 6.37 -5.34
N ALA A 8 -18.52 7.53 -4.68
CA ALA A 8 -17.31 8.26 -4.29
C ALA A 8 -16.45 7.52 -3.24
N GLY A 9 -17.07 6.68 -2.42
CA GLY A 9 -16.39 5.82 -1.43
C GLY A 9 -15.69 4.62 -2.06
N SER A 10 -16.29 4.00 -3.09
CA SER A 10 -15.76 2.80 -3.75
C SER A 10 -14.79 3.07 -4.90
N THR A 11 -14.84 4.27 -5.52
CA THR A 11 -14.08 4.58 -6.76
C THR A 11 -12.65 5.09 -6.57
N GLY A 12 -12.08 4.97 -5.37
CA GLY A 12 -10.69 5.38 -5.14
C GLY A 12 -10.46 6.90 -5.08
N ILE A 13 -11.52 7.72 -5.18
CA ILE A 13 -11.44 9.18 -5.03
C ILE A 13 -11.01 9.54 -3.60
N GLY A 14 -11.62 8.91 -2.58
CA GLY A 14 -11.18 9.06 -1.18
C GLY A 14 -9.71 8.67 -0.98
N LEU A 15 -9.24 7.65 -1.72
CA LEU A 15 -7.85 7.21 -1.76
C LEU A 15 -6.93 8.25 -2.41
N ALA A 16 -7.32 8.78 -3.57
CA ALA A 16 -6.56 9.81 -4.27
C ALA A 16 -6.46 11.11 -3.46
N VAL A 17 -7.53 11.51 -2.76
CA VAL A 17 -7.54 12.66 -1.86
C VAL A 17 -6.67 12.39 -0.62
N GLY A 18 -6.83 11.23 0.02
CA GLY A 18 -6.02 10.83 1.17
C GLY A 18 -4.53 10.77 0.84
N LEU A 19 -4.18 10.22 -0.33
CA LEU A 19 -2.80 10.16 -0.81
C LEU A 19 -2.27 11.51 -1.29
N GLY A 20 -3.12 12.39 -1.82
CA GLY A 20 -2.79 13.78 -2.12
C GLY A 20 -2.44 14.57 -0.85
N LEU A 21 -3.22 14.38 0.21
CA LEU A 21 -2.93 14.97 1.54
C LEU A 21 -1.63 14.39 2.12
N LEU A 22 -1.47 13.06 2.06
CA LEU A 22 -0.24 12.40 2.47
C LEU A 22 0.98 12.94 1.72
N TYR A 23 0.84 13.16 0.41
CA TYR A 23 1.90 13.72 -0.42
C TYR A 23 2.28 15.13 0.00
N VAL A 24 1.30 15.99 0.30
CA VAL A 24 1.54 17.35 0.79
C VAL A 24 2.28 17.31 2.13
N VAL A 25 1.88 16.43 3.05
CA VAL A 25 2.53 16.24 4.35
C VAL A 25 3.96 15.70 4.18
N LEU A 26 4.16 14.67 3.38
CA LEU A 26 5.48 14.09 3.09
C LEU A 26 6.39 15.11 2.41
N ARG A 27 5.85 15.94 1.50
CA ARG A 27 6.63 16.99 0.86
C ARG A 27 7.03 18.08 1.85
N GLY A 28 6.13 18.53 2.71
CA GLY A 28 6.42 19.54 3.72
C GLY A 28 7.43 19.08 4.77
N THR A 29 7.46 17.79 5.08
CA THR A 29 8.33 17.21 6.12
C THR A 29 9.65 16.66 5.58
N ALA A 30 9.67 16.10 4.38
CA ALA A 30 10.85 15.44 3.82
C ALA A 30 11.75 16.33 2.96
N TRP A 31 11.28 17.52 2.57
CA TRP A 31 12.04 18.42 1.71
C TRP A 31 12.35 19.74 2.41
N SER A 32 13.63 19.96 2.73
CA SER A 32 14.17 21.27 3.10
C SER A 32 15.02 21.82 1.94
N PRO A 33 14.55 22.87 1.23
CA PRO A 33 15.32 23.47 0.15
C PRO A 33 16.71 23.90 0.64
N GLY A 34 17.76 23.44 -0.06
CA GLY A 34 19.15 23.87 0.17
C GLY A 34 19.97 23.08 1.19
N ARG A 35 19.50 21.95 1.73
CA ARG A 35 20.23 21.22 2.79
C ARG A 35 20.57 19.75 2.53
N GLY A 36 20.32 19.18 1.33
CA GLY A 36 20.56 17.75 1.06
C GLY A 36 21.14 17.41 -0.31
N ASP A 37 21.62 16.17 -0.45
CA ASP A 37 22.02 15.56 -1.72
C ASP A 37 20.85 15.59 -2.72
N PRO A 38 20.96 16.33 -3.84
CA PRO A 38 19.87 16.46 -4.80
C PRO A 38 19.48 15.10 -5.40
N VAL A 39 20.43 14.17 -5.57
CA VAL A 39 20.16 12.83 -6.11
C VAL A 39 19.29 12.02 -5.15
N ARG A 40 19.57 12.12 -3.84
CA ARG A 40 18.76 11.43 -2.82
C ARG A 40 17.35 12.00 -2.74
N ALA A 41 17.20 13.32 -2.71
CA ALA A 41 15.89 13.97 -2.71
C ALA A 41 15.08 13.55 -3.94
N VAL A 42 15.74 13.50 -5.10
CA VAL A 42 15.12 13.07 -6.35
C VAL A 42 14.57 11.65 -6.28
N ARG A 43 15.40 10.72 -5.77
CA ARG A 43 15.04 9.30 -5.67
C ARG A 43 13.86 9.09 -4.73
N THR A 44 13.87 9.75 -3.57
CA THR A 44 12.81 9.67 -2.55
C THR A 44 11.49 10.22 -3.10
N HIS A 45 11.51 11.40 -3.70
CA HIS A 45 10.32 12.03 -4.29
C HIS A 45 9.68 11.16 -5.37
N ALA A 46 10.50 10.71 -6.33
CA ALA A 46 10.01 9.85 -7.41
C ALA A 46 9.53 8.48 -6.91
N MET A 47 9.99 8.02 -5.75
CA MET A 47 9.56 6.75 -5.15
C MET A 47 8.20 6.92 -4.48
N ILE A 48 8.05 7.96 -3.66
CA ILE A 48 6.79 8.31 -3.01
C ILE A 48 5.70 8.56 -4.05
N ALA A 49 5.99 9.32 -5.10
CA ALA A 49 5.03 9.56 -6.18
C ALA A 49 4.57 8.27 -6.88
N ALA A 50 5.49 7.33 -7.14
CA ALA A 50 5.14 6.05 -7.76
C ALA A 50 4.30 5.16 -6.81
N LEU A 51 4.61 5.17 -5.51
CA LEU A 51 3.85 4.44 -4.49
C LEU A 51 2.41 4.98 -4.40
N ILE A 52 2.26 6.31 -4.33
CA ILE A 52 0.96 6.97 -4.32
C ILE A 52 0.20 6.65 -5.61
N ALA A 53 0.86 6.73 -6.76
CA ALA A 53 0.21 6.42 -8.03
C ALA A 53 -0.31 4.99 -8.04
N LEU A 54 0.47 4.02 -7.56
CA LEU A 54 0.08 2.61 -7.46
C LEU A 54 -1.17 2.39 -6.60
N PHE A 55 -1.24 3.01 -5.42
CA PHE A 55 -2.39 2.86 -4.53
C PHE A 55 -3.62 3.65 -5.00
N ALA A 56 -3.41 4.87 -5.52
CA ALA A 56 -4.49 5.71 -6.02
C ALA A 56 -5.11 5.16 -7.31
N SER A 57 -4.31 4.47 -8.14
CA SER A 57 -4.77 3.82 -9.37
C SER A 57 -5.21 2.36 -9.15
N GLY A 58 -5.64 2.01 -7.94
CA GLY A 58 -6.14 0.68 -7.63
C GLY A 58 -7.37 0.32 -8.48
N THR A 59 -7.41 -0.90 -8.99
CA THR A 59 -8.49 -1.38 -9.89
C THR A 59 -9.54 -2.24 -9.18
N ALA A 60 -9.51 -2.31 -7.85
CA ALA A 60 -10.41 -3.16 -7.06
C ALA A 60 -11.90 -2.86 -7.34
N GLY A 61 -12.24 -1.58 -7.58
CA GLY A 61 -13.60 -1.17 -7.94
C GLY A 61 -14.11 -1.72 -9.27
N LEU A 62 -13.24 -2.19 -10.18
CA LEU A 62 -13.67 -2.75 -11.47
C LEU A 62 -14.46 -4.05 -11.30
N ALA A 63 -14.24 -4.81 -10.23
CA ALA A 63 -15.01 -6.02 -9.95
C ALA A 63 -16.50 -5.72 -9.68
N ALA A 64 -16.82 -4.53 -9.15
CA ALA A 64 -18.19 -4.09 -8.91
C ALA A 64 -19.01 -3.90 -10.21
N LEU A 65 -18.34 -3.81 -11.37
CA LEU A 65 -19.03 -3.82 -12.66
C LEU A 65 -19.75 -5.16 -12.89
N ALA A 66 -19.20 -6.27 -12.40
CA ALA A 66 -19.76 -7.60 -12.62
C ALA A 66 -20.86 -7.98 -11.63
N THR A 67 -20.66 -7.64 -10.35
CA THR A 67 -21.56 -8.01 -9.25
C THR A 67 -22.19 -6.75 -8.64
N PRO A 68 -23.52 -6.59 -8.63
CA PRO A 68 -24.14 -5.52 -7.86
C PRO A 68 -24.02 -5.76 -6.35
N GLU A 69 -24.13 -4.68 -5.59
CA GLU A 69 -24.31 -4.77 -4.15
C GLU A 69 -25.68 -5.39 -3.82
N GLN A 70 -25.68 -6.34 -2.88
CA GLN A 70 -26.85 -7.12 -2.44
C GLN A 70 -28.08 -6.24 -2.14
N PHE A 71 -27.87 -5.11 -1.47
CA PHE A 71 -28.92 -4.17 -1.08
C PHE A 71 -29.64 -3.51 -2.26
N GLY A 72 -28.94 -3.30 -3.38
CA GLY A 72 -29.50 -2.67 -4.56
C GLY A 72 -30.52 -3.55 -5.29
N VAL A 73 -30.42 -4.88 -5.12
CA VAL A 73 -31.25 -5.83 -5.88
C VAL A 73 -32.58 -6.11 -5.17
N PHE A 74 -32.54 -6.41 -3.87
CA PHE A 74 -33.74 -6.85 -3.14
C PHE A 74 -34.38 -5.75 -2.29
N GLY A 75 -33.64 -4.72 -1.85
CA GLY A 75 -34.12 -3.73 -0.87
C GLY A 75 -35.38 -2.93 -1.27
N ASN A 76 -35.60 -2.69 -2.56
CA ASN A 76 -36.78 -1.94 -3.04
C ASN A 76 -37.91 -2.83 -3.60
N GLY A 77 -37.61 -4.08 -3.98
CA GLY A 77 -38.57 -4.96 -4.62
C GLY A 77 -39.25 -5.94 -3.66
N PHE A 78 -38.61 -6.26 -2.53
CA PHE A 78 -39.14 -7.20 -1.55
C PHE A 78 -40.45 -6.72 -0.92
N SER A 79 -40.57 -5.43 -0.63
CA SER A 79 -41.76 -4.83 -0.04
C SER A 79 -42.97 -4.79 -0.98
N ASN A 80 -42.74 -4.92 -2.29
CA ASN A 80 -43.80 -4.80 -3.31
C ASN A 80 -44.24 -6.16 -3.89
N GLY A 81 -43.68 -7.29 -3.44
CA GLY A 81 -44.02 -8.62 -3.96
C GLY A 81 -43.77 -8.78 -5.47
N ALA A 82 -42.87 -7.98 -6.05
CA ALA A 82 -42.74 -7.81 -7.50
C ALA A 82 -41.92 -8.92 -8.19
N PHE A 83 -41.30 -9.83 -7.43
CA PHE A 83 -40.41 -10.85 -7.96
C PHE A 83 -41.05 -12.24 -7.92
N PRO A 84 -40.80 -13.09 -8.93
CA PRO A 84 -41.27 -14.46 -8.92
C PRO A 84 -40.65 -15.22 -7.75
N VAL A 85 -41.53 -15.85 -6.96
CA VAL A 85 -41.18 -16.79 -5.89
C VAL A 85 -41.40 -18.20 -6.42
N THR A 86 -40.36 -19.01 -6.42
CA THR A 86 -40.46 -20.45 -6.69
C THR A 86 -40.26 -21.21 -5.39
N THR A 87 -41.24 -22.02 -5.02
CA THR A 87 -41.16 -22.87 -3.82
C THR A 87 -40.87 -24.30 -4.23
N GLU A 88 -39.73 -24.81 -3.79
CA GLU A 88 -39.33 -26.21 -3.92
C GLU A 88 -39.55 -26.88 -2.56
N THR A 89 -40.12 -28.08 -2.54
CA THR A 89 -40.35 -28.84 -1.31
C THR A 89 -39.64 -30.18 -1.42
N ASP A 90 -38.68 -30.43 -0.54
CA ASP A 90 -37.96 -31.69 -0.42
C ASP A 90 -38.12 -32.23 1.01
N GLY A 91 -39.02 -33.21 1.16
CA GLY A 91 -39.43 -33.72 2.45
C GLY A 91 -40.06 -32.64 3.34
N GLU A 92 -39.45 -32.39 4.50
CA GLU A 92 -39.88 -31.38 5.48
C GLU A 92 -39.22 -30.01 5.26
N THR A 93 -38.35 -29.89 4.24
CA THR A 93 -37.68 -28.64 3.89
C THR A 93 -38.43 -27.95 2.75
N VAL A 94 -38.90 -26.74 3.01
CA VAL A 94 -39.48 -25.83 2.01
C VAL A 94 -38.44 -24.76 1.69
N ARG A 95 -37.96 -24.77 0.46
CA ARG A 95 -37.03 -23.80 -0.10
C ARG A 95 -37.80 -22.78 -0.94
N SER A 96 -37.85 -21.53 -0.48
CA SER A 96 -38.41 -20.39 -1.22
C SER A 96 -37.27 -19.66 -1.92
N ILE A 97 -37.32 -19.58 -3.25
CA ILE A 97 -36.31 -18.93 -4.07
C ILE A 97 -36.92 -17.70 -4.73
N ILE A 98 -36.37 -16.54 -4.44
CA ILE A 98 -36.78 -15.26 -5.03
C ILE A 98 -35.73 -14.86 -6.04
N SER A 99 -36.10 -14.79 -7.32
CA SER A 99 -35.17 -14.45 -8.41
C SER A 99 -35.40 -13.05 -8.93
N ALA A 100 -34.38 -12.21 -8.91
CA ALA A 100 -34.43 -10.83 -9.42
C ALA A 100 -33.49 -10.63 -10.62
N PRO A 101 -33.96 -10.02 -11.72
CA PRO A 101 -33.06 -9.55 -12.77
C PRO A 101 -32.17 -8.42 -12.22
N LEU A 102 -30.91 -8.40 -12.67
CA LEU A 102 -29.97 -7.36 -12.26
C LEU A 102 -30.31 -6.06 -13.00
N PRO A 103 -30.34 -4.90 -12.33
CA PRO A 103 -30.57 -3.64 -13.01
C PRO A 103 -29.42 -3.35 -13.98
N PRO A 104 -29.70 -2.74 -15.15
CA PRO A 104 -28.66 -2.33 -16.08
C PRO A 104 -27.72 -1.35 -15.39
N LEU A 105 -26.43 -1.47 -15.67
CA LEU A 105 -25.43 -0.59 -15.08
C LEU A 105 -25.57 0.83 -15.67
N PRO A 106 -25.82 1.87 -14.85
CA PRO A 106 -25.90 3.22 -15.38
C PRO A 106 -24.56 3.62 -16.02
N TRP A 107 -24.61 4.16 -17.23
CA TRP A 107 -23.41 4.46 -18.02
C TRP A 107 -22.42 5.40 -17.31
N TYR A 108 -22.91 6.31 -16.47
CA TYR A 108 -22.06 7.25 -15.73
C TYR A 108 -21.31 6.58 -14.57
N GLU A 109 -21.91 5.59 -13.92
CA GLU A 109 -21.25 4.79 -12.86
C GLU A 109 -20.16 3.91 -13.48
N ALA A 110 -20.50 3.25 -14.59
CA ALA A 110 -19.60 2.42 -15.36
C ALA A 110 -18.39 3.21 -15.88
N LEU A 111 -18.65 4.36 -16.51
CA LEU A 111 -17.62 5.27 -17.01
C LEU A 111 -16.74 5.75 -15.86
N GLY A 112 -17.35 6.14 -14.76
CA GLY A 112 -16.62 6.58 -13.59
C GLY A 112 -15.69 5.50 -13.03
N ILE A 113 -16.19 4.28 -12.84
CA ILE A 113 -15.42 3.13 -12.34
C ILE A 113 -14.26 2.81 -13.28
N ALA A 114 -14.48 2.86 -14.59
CA ALA A 114 -13.45 2.63 -15.60
C ALA A 114 -12.39 3.76 -15.64
N LEU A 115 -12.82 5.01 -15.45
CA LEU A 115 -11.98 6.20 -15.61
C LEU A 115 -11.17 6.52 -14.35
N SER A 116 -11.69 6.22 -13.15
CA SER A 116 -11.10 6.68 -11.89
C SER A 116 -9.64 6.25 -11.69
N PRO A 117 -9.21 5.00 -11.98
CA PRO A 117 -7.82 4.59 -11.75
C PRO A 117 -6.85 5.35 -12.67
N VAL A 118 -7.29 5.65 -13.89
CA VAL A 118 -6.49 6.35 -14.91
C VAL A 118 -6.35 7.83 -14.57
N VAL A 119 -7.44 8.48 -14.16
CA VAL A 119 -7.40 9.89 -13.73
C VAL A 119 -6.50 10.05 -12.51
N ALA A 120 -6.62 9.16 -11.51
CA ALA A 120 -5.76 9.16 -10.34
C ALA A 120 -4.28 8.99 -10.72
N PHE A 121 -3.96 8.01 -11.58
CA PHE A 121 -2.60 7.78 -12.07
C PHE A 121 -2.01 9.03 -12.76
N VAL A 122 -2.74 9.64 -13.70
CA VAL A 122 -2.29 10.83 -14.43
C VAL A 122 -2.13 12.02 -13.49
N LEU A 123 -3.10 12.25 -12.60
CA LEU A 123 -3.08 13.36 -11.65
C LEU A 123 -1.87 13.27 -10.71
N VAL A 124 -1.61 12.11 -10.13
CA VAL A 124 -0.47 11.91 -9.22
C VAL A 124 0.84 12.23 -9.93
N TYR A 125 1.05 11.72 -11.14
CA TYR A 125 2.27 12.01 -11.90
C TYR A 125 2.35 13.47 -12.32
N ALA A 126 1.24 14.10 -12.72
CA ALA A 126 1.19 15.52 -13.07
C ALA A 126 1.57 16.39 -11.87
N VAL A 127 0.94 16.16 -10.71
CA VAL A 127 1.27 16.83 -9.45
C VAL A 127 2.71 16.56 -9.09
N ALA A 128 3.17 15.32 -9.13
CA ALA A 128 4.54 14.95 -8.81
C ALA A 128 5.56 15.67 -9.70
N GLN A 129 5.29 15.85 -10.99
CA GLN A 129 6.15 16.60 -11.91
C GLN A 129 6.07 18.12 -11.68
N TYR A 130 4.89 18.67 -11.39
CA TYR A 130 4.70 20.11 -11.13
C TYR A 130 5.33 20.58 -9.82
N THR A 131 5.35 19.69 -8.83
CA THR A 131 5.87 19.94 -7.50
C THR A 131 7.38 19.74 -7.38
N TRP A 132 8.09 19.53 -8.49
CA TRP A 132 9.55 19.60 -8.46
C TRP A 132 10.06 21.03 -8.25
N PRO A 133 11.14 21.21 -7.48
CA PRO A 133 11.84 22.49 -7.43
C PRO A 133 12.28 22.91 -8.84
N ARG A 134 11.83 24.09 -9.26
CA ARG A 134 12.25 24.70 -10.52
C ARG A 134 13.66 25.29 -10.38
N GLN A 135 14.39 25.37 -11.48
CA GLN A 135 15.66 26.09 -11.54
C GLN A 135 15.42 27.57 -11.23
N THR A 136 15.99 28.03 -10.11
CA THR A 136 16.05 29.46 -9.73
C THR A 136 17.41 30.09 -10.09
N GLY A 137 18.30 29.36 -10.76
CA GLY A 137 19.60 29.86 -11.18
C GLY A 137 19.50 30.83 -12.37
N ALA A 138 20.39 31.84 -12.38
CA ALA A 138 20.40 32.91 -13.40
C ALA A 138 20.76 32.44 -14.82
N VAL A 139 21.41 31.28 -14.97
CA VAL A 139 21.87 30.77 -16.28
C VAL A 139 21.06 29.54 -16.69
N ARG A 140 20.21 29.70 -17.71
CA ARG A 140 19.40 28.61 -18.28
C ARG A 140 20.26 27.83 -19.27
N MET A 141 20.87 26.72 -18.83
CA MET A 141 21.54 25.79 -19.74
C MET A 141 20.50 24.97 -20.53
N ALA A 142 20.09 25.48 -21.69
CA ALA A 142 19.23 24.76 -22.62
C ALA A 142 20.07 23.79 -23.46
N ARG A 143 19.81 22.49 -23.33
CA ARG A 143 20.41 21.48 -24.22
C ARG A 143 19.58 21.39 -25.50
N LEU A 144 20.23 21.57 -26.66
CA LEU A 144 19.63 21.53 -28.01
C LEU A 144 19.39 20.11 -28.57
N SER A 145 19.53 19.06 -27.76
CA SER A 145 19.26 17.69 -28.23
C SER A 145 17.76 17.40 -28.24
N ASP A 146 17.19 17.11 -29.41
CA ASP A 146 15.84 16.59 -29.54
C ASP A 146 15.68 15.30 -28.75
N ARG A 147 14.72 15.27 -27.82
CA ARG A 147 14.45 14.09 -26.98
C ARG A 147 13.26 13.34 -27.55
N ARG A 148 13.49 12.13 -28.07
CA ARG A 148 12.40 11.27 -28.54
C ARG A 148 11.82 10.48 -27.38
N ALA A 149 10.49 10.45 -27.25
CA ALA A 149 9.82 9.69 -26.17
C ALA A 149 10.15 8.19 -26.22
N SER A 150 10.41 7.65 -27.41
CA SER A 150 10.85 6.26 -27.62
C SER A 150 12.20 5.93 -26.99
N GLU A 151 13.08 6.91 -26.79
CA GLU A 151 14.38 6.70 -26.15
C GLU A 151 14.26 6.55 -24.63
N LEU A 152 13.16 7.06 -24.05
CA LEU A 152 12.88 6.95 -22.62
C LEU A 152 12.25 5.61 -22.25
N LEU A 153 11.69 4.88 -23.23
CA LEU A 153 10.96 3.64 -22.99
C LEU A 153 11.92 2.44 -22.83
N PRO A 154 11.88 1.72 -21.69
CA PRO A 154 12.63 0.48 -21.52
C PRO A 154 12.01 -0.62 -22.39
N ARG A 155 12.70 -1.04 -23.46
CA ARG A 155 12.19 -1.99 -24.47
C ARG A 155 11.61 -3.28 -23.87
N HIS A 156 12.35 -3.94 -22.98
CA HIS A 156 11.91 -5.20 -22.37
C HIS A 156 10.66 -5.04 -21.51
N LEU A 157 10.63 -4.02 -20.64
CA LEU A 157 9.46 -3.78 -19.80
C LEU A 157 8.25 -3.34 -20.65
N THR A 158 8.48 -2.61 -21.75
CA THR A 158 7.42 -2.24 -22.70
C THR A 158 6.82 -3.48 -23.36
N GLY A 159 7.67 -4.43 -23.77
CA GLY A 159 7.22 -5.73 -24.28
C GLY A 159 6.42 -6.53 -23.25
N VAL A 160 6.91 -6.63 -22.01
CA VAL A 160 6.20 -7.31 -20.91
C VAL A 160 4.85 -6.64 -20.64
N THR A 161 4.78 -5.31 -20.55
CA THR A 161 3.52 -4.58 -20.37
C THR A 161 2.56 -4.81 -21.53
N ALA A 162 3.05 -4.89 -22.77
CA ALA A 162 2.21 -5.21 -23.93
C ALA A 162 1.66 -6.64 -23.86
N VAL A 163 2.46 -7.62 -23.43
CA VAL A 163 1.99 -9.00 -23.19
C VAL A 163 0.92 -9.04 -22.10
N ILE A 164 1.12 -8.33 -20.98
CA ILE A 164 0.12 -8.24 -19.91
C ILE A 164 -1.17 -7.58 -20.42
N MET A 165 -1.07 -6.53 -21.25
CA MET A 165 -2.23 -5.87 -21.84
C MET A 165 -2.99 -6.82 -22.78
N LEU A 166 -2.29 -7.60 -23.62
CA LEU A 166 -2.91 -8.61 -24.49
C LEU A 166 -3.58 -9.73 -23.69
N ALA A 167 -2.92 -10.22 -22.63
CA ALA A 167 -3.51 -11.21 -21.73
C ALA A 167 -4.77 -10.65 -21.04
N ALA A 168 -4.72 -9.41 -20.54
CA ALA A 168 -5.88 -8.75 -19.96
C ALA A 168 -7.03 -8.58 -20.96
N ALA A 169 -6.73 -8.20 -22.21
CA ALA A 169 -7.74 -8.14 -23.27
C ALA A 169 -8.37 -9.52 -23.55
N GLY A 170 -7.59 -10.59 -23.54
CA GLY A 170 -8.09 -11.97 -23.64
C GLY A 170 -9.04 -12.34 -22.51
N LEU A 171 -8.71 -11.98 -21.26
CA LEU A 171 -9.59 -12.21 -20.11
C LEU A 171 -10.88 -11.37 -20.18
N VAL A 172 -10.82 -10.15 -20.70
CA VAL A 172 -12.02 -9.34 -20.97
C VAL A 172 -12.86 -9.94 -22.10
N ALA A 173 -12.23 -10.52 -23.13
CA ALA A 173 -12.95 -11.23 -24.19
C ALA A 173 -13.64 -12.51 -23.69
N LEU A 174 -13.07 -13.21 -22.70
CA LEU A 174 -13.75 -14.30 -22.01
C LEU A 174 -14.97 -13.80 -21.23
N ALA A 175 -14.84 -12.68 -20.53
CA ALA A 175 -15.96 -12.05 -19.83
C ALA A 175 -17.10 -11.66 -20.79
N TRP A 176 -16.80 -11.33 -22.04
CA TRP A 176 -17.81 -10.98 -23.04
C TRP A 176 -18.81 -12.12 -23.31
N GLN A 177 -18.37 -13.37 -23.16
CA GLN A 177 -19.17 -14.56 -23.46
C GLN A 177 -20.13 -14.96 -22.34
N THR A 178 -20.12 -14.24 -21.22
CA THR A 178 -20.90 -14.62 -20.04
C THR A 178 -22.37 -14.23 -20.20
N PRO A 179 -23.32 -15.15 -19.95
CA PRO A 179 -24.72 -14.78 -19.90
C PRO A 179 -25.03 -14.01 -18.61
N ALA A 180 -26.10 -13.22 -18.63
CA ALA A 180 -26.63 -12.61 -17.42
C ALA A 180 -27.29 -13.70 -16.55
N VAL A 181 -26.94 -13.73 -15.27
CA VAL A 181 -27.49 -14.66 -14.28
C VAL A 181 -28.23 -13.86 -13.22
N ARG A 182 -29.48 -14.22 -12.94
CA ARG A 182 -30.32 -13.54 -11.95
C ARG A 182 -29.75 -13.73 -10.55
N ALA A 183 -29.86 -12.70 -9.71
CA ALA A 183 -29.58 -12.88 -8.28
C ALA A 183 -30.72 -13.68 -7.64
N ARG A 184 -30.38 -14.48 -6.62
CA ARG A 184 -31.36 -15.25 -5.86
C ARG A 184 -31.24 -14.97 -4.38
N GLU A 185 -32.38 -14.87 -3.72
CA GLU A 185 -32.48 -15.01 -2.27
C GLU A 185 -33.15 -16.35 -2.01
N ILE A 186 -32.48 -17.21 -1.26
CA ILE A 186 -32.93 -18.55 -0.94
C ILE A 186 -33.24 -18.59 0.54
N THR A 187 -34.51 -18.83 0.85
CA THR A 187 -34.99 -19.05 2.21
C THR A 187 -35.35 -20.52 2.34
N GLU A 188 -34.56 -21.27 3.11
CA GLU A 188 -34.89 -22.62 3.51
C GLU A 188 -35.55 -22.61 4.88
N THR A 189 -36.78 -23.11 4.92
CA THR A 189 -37.50 -23.42 6.15
C THR A 189 -37.55 -24.93 6.28
N TRP A 190 -36.97 -25.50 7.34
CA TRP A 190 -37.16 -26.91 7.66
C TRP A 190 -37.97 -27.00 8.94
N ARG A 191 -38.92 -27.93 8.98
CA ARG A 191 -39.66 -28.25 10.20
C ARG A 191 -38.95 -29.42 10.89
N ASP A 192 -38.46 -29.21 12.10
CA ASP A 192 -37.98 -30.27 12.97
C ASP A 192 -38.93 -30.47 14.16
N GLU A 193 -38.65 -31.47 15.00
CA GLU A 193 -39.41 -31.76 16.22
C GLU A 193 -39.42 -30.61 17.25
N TYR A 194 -38.58 -29.59 17.06
CA TYR A 194 -38.41 -28.45 17.96
C TYR A 194 -39.10 -27.16 17.49
N GLY A 195 -39.88 -27.21 16.39
CA GLY A 195 -40.66 -26.07 15.91
C GLY A 195 -40.15 -25.45 14.61
N GLY A 196 -39.13 -26.04 13.99
CA GLY A 196 -38.56 -25.62 12.73
C GLY A 196 -37.60 -24.45 12.84
N SER A 197 -36.74 -24.32 11.83
CA SER A 197 -35.78 -23.24 11.71
C SER A 197 -35.73 -22.74 10.27
N GLU A 198 -35.34 -21.48 10.13
CA GLU A 198 -35.25 -20.78 8.86
C GLU A 198 -33.80 -20.35 8.67
N SER A 199 -33.24 -20.65 7.50
CA SER A 199 -32.00 -20.07 7.02
C SER A 199 -32.27 -19.32 5.72
N SER A 200 -31.74 -18.12 5.61
CA SER A 200 -31.77 -17.35 4.37
C SER A 200 -30.35 -16.99 3.97
N TRP A 201 -30.04 -17.15 2.68
CA TRP A 201 -28.79 -16.67 2.11
C TRP A 201 -29.01 -16.08 0.72
N PHE A 202 -28.06 -15.23 0.33
CA PHE A 202 -28.07 -14.54 -0.95
C PHE A 202 -27.06 -15.17 -1.90
N GLU A 203 -27.52 -15.51 -3.10
CA GLU A 203 -26.66 -15.90 -4.21
C GLU A 203 -26.50 -14.71 -5.16
N PRO A 204 -25.28 -14.12 -5.24
CA PRO A 204 -25.05 -13.02 -6.16
C PRO A 204 -25.22 -13.50 -7.60
N GLY A 205 -26.08 -12.79 -8.33
CA GLY A 205 -26.17 -12.92 -9.78
C GLY A 205 -24.93 -12.32 -10.48
N SER A 206 -24.87 -12.45 -11.80
CA SER A 206 -23.82 -11.85 -12.63
C SER A 206 -24.42 -11.08 -13.80
N ARG A 207 -23.95 -9.85 -14.05
CA ARG A 207 -24.42 -9.08 -15.23
C ARG A 207 -23.93 -9.77 -16.51
N GLY A 208 -24.63 -9.51 -17.61
CA GLY A 208 -24.24 -10.05 -18.92
C GLY A 208 -22.89 -9.52 -19.36
N GLY A 209 -22.09 -10.35 -20.03
CA GLY A 209 -20.78 -9.98 -20.54
C GLY A 209 -20.80 -8.76 -21.46
N GLY A 210 -21.87 -8.64 -22.26
CA GLY A 210 -22.11 -7.48 -23.12
C GLY A 210 -22.28 -6.16 -22.37
N ASP A 211 -22.70 -6.19 -21.11
CA ASP A 211 -22.86 -4.98 -20.30
C ASP A 211 -21.55 -4.54 -19.64
N ILE A 212 -20.66 -5.49 -19.30
CA ILE A 212 -19.44 -5.24 -18.51
C ILE A 212 -18.21 -5.06 -19.38
N ALA A 213 -18.04 -5.94 -20.36
CA ALA A 213 -16.80 -6.04 -21.12
C ALA A 213 -16.45 -4.79 -21.96
N PRO A 214 -17.41 -4.02 -22.53
CA PRO A 214 -17.10 -2.73 -23.16
C PRO A 214 -16.40 -1.75 -22.21
N TRP A 215 -16.82 -1.70 -20.93
CA TRP A 215 -16.25 -0.80 -19.93
C TRP A 215 -14.86 -1.25 -19.48
N LEU A 216 -14.64 -2.56 -19.35
CA LEU A 216 -13.30 -3.09 -19.05
C LEU A 216 -12.33 -2.86 -20.22
N LEU A 217 -12.79 -3.02 -21.46
CA LEU A 217 -11.99 -2.71 -22.65
C LEU A 217 -11.68 -1.21 -22.73
N LEU A 218 -12.67 -0.36 -22.42
CA LEU A 218 -12.48 1.09 -22.30
C LEU A 218 -11.43 1.41 -21.22
N ALA A 219 -11.51 0.80 -20.04
CA ALA A 219 -10.51 0.98 -18.97
C ALA A 219 -9.10 0.60 -19.43
N LEU A 220 -8.96 -0.48 -20.20
CA LEU A 220 -7.68 -0.92 -20.77
C LEU A 220 -7.12 0.11 -21.76
N VAL A 221 -7.94 0.62 -22.66
CA VAL A 221 -7.55 1.69 -23.62
C VAL A 221 -7.19 2.97 -22.87
N LEU A 222 -8.00 3.39 -21.90
CA LEU A 222 -7.76 4.57 -21.10
C LEU A 222 -6.46 4.47 -20.30
N ALA A 223 -6.12 3.31 -19.74
CA ALA A 223 -4.86 3.12 -19.03
C ALA A 223 -3.64 3.27 -19.96
N ALA A 224 -3.71 2.80 -21.21
CA ALA A 224 -2.66 3.01 -22.21
C ALA A 224 -2.54 4.49 -22.62
N VAL A 225 -3.66 5.18 -22.83
CA VAL A 225 -3.71 6.63 -23.11
C VAL A 225 -3.15 7.43 -21.92
N GLY A 226 -3.55 7.08 -20.69
CA GLY A 226 -3.05 7.70 -19.46
C GLY A 226 -1.54 7.55 -19.31
N PHE A 227 -0.98 6.39 -19.65
CA PHE A 227 0.46 6.20 -19.73
C PHE A 227 1.12 7.12 -20.75
N ALA A 228 0.57 7.23 -21.96
CA ALA A 228 1.09 8.11 -23.00
C ALA A 228 1.10 9.59 -22.55
N ILE A 229 0.05 10.02 -21.82
CA ILE A 229 -0.01 11.35 -21.21
C ILE A 229 1.09 11.51 -20.16
N VAL A 230 1.25 10.56 -19.23
CA VAL A 230 2.31 10.62 -18.20
C VAL A 230 3.71 10.62 -18.83
N LEU A 231 3.93 9.81 -19.86
CA LEU A 231 5.18 9.82 -20.63
C LEU A 231 5.46 11.20 -21.23
N ARG A 232 4.44 11.85 -21.82
CA ARG A 232 4.55 13.21 -22.35
C ARG A 232 4.86 14.23 -21.25
N ILE A 233 4.23 14.13 -20.08
CA ILE A 233 4.51 15.00 -18.92
C ILE A 233 5.96 14.82 -18.46
N ILE A 234 6.43 13.58 -18.30
CA ILE A 234 7.82 13.29 -17.87
C ILE A 234 8.82 13.75 -18.95
N ALA A 235 8.52 13.56 -20.23
CA ALA A 235 9.38 14.01 -21.32
C ALA A 235 9.50 15.54 -21.37
N ARG A 236 8.41 16.27 -21.08
CA ARG A 236 8.34 17.74 -21.12
C ARG A 236 8.77 18.43 -19.84
N ARG A 237 9.03 17.71 -18.74
CA ARG A 237 9.43 18.36 -17.48
C ARG A 237 10.72 19.19 -17.67
N PRO A 238 10.88 20.35 -17.00
CA PRO A 238 12.15 21.08 -17.00
C PRO A 238 13.31 20.28 -16.40
N THR A 239 14.56 20.65 -16.72
CA THR A 239 15.76 20.08 -16.08
C THR A 239 15.84 20.49 -14.62
N LEU A 240 16.31 19.57 -13.75
CA LEU A 240 16.42 19.82 -12.31
C LEU A 240 17.66 20.66 -11.97
N THR A 241 17.57 21.50 -10.95
CA THR A 241 18.70 22.32 -10.46
C THR A 241 19.75 21.46 -9.78
N GLY A 242 21.03 21.70 -10.08
CA GLY A 242 22.14 21.01 -9.43
C GLY A 242 22.33 19.54 -9.85
N LEU A 243 21.57 19.07 -10.85
CA LEU A 243 21.78 17.75 -11.46
C LEU A 243 22.48 17.91 -12.80
N HIS A 244 23.48 17.08 -13.06
CA HIS A 244 24.12 17.01 -14.36
C HIS A 244 23.09 16.62 -15.45
N PRO A 245 23.13 17.16 -16.69
CA PRO A 245 22.14 16.85 -17.73
C PRO A 245 21.97 15.35 -18.03
N ARG A 246 23.05 14.58 -17.89
CA ARG A 246 23.02 13.11 -18.02
C ARG A 246 22.26 12.43 -16.88
N ASP A 247 22.45 12.91 -15.65
CA ASP A 247 21.72 12.40 -14.49
C ASP A 247 20.22 12.77 -14.59
N ASP A 248 19.86 13.95 -15.10
CA ASP A 248 18.44 14.29 -15.35
C ASP A 248 17.76 13.30 -16.32
N ASP A 249 18.46 12.90 -17.37
CA ASP A 249 17.94 11.93 -18.35
C ASP A 249 17.75 10.55 -17.73
N LEU A 250 18.69 10.10 -16.88
CA LEU A 250 18.54 8.88 -16.08
C LEU A 250 17.32 8.96 -15.15
N VAL A 251 17.07 10.10 -14.51
CA VAL A 251 15.89 10.29 -13.65
C VAL A 251 14.58 10.21 -14.46
N ARG A 252 14.55 10.69 -15.71
CA ARG A 252 13.38 10.53 -16.60
C ARG A 252 13.14 9.07 -16.93
N ARG A 253 14.18 8.35 -17.35
CA ARG A 253 14.12 6.91 -17.66
C ARG A 253 13.64 6.09 -16.46
N ILE A 254 14.13 6.40 -15.25
CA ILE A 254 13.69 5.76 -14.01
C ILE A 254 12.21 6.08 -13.73
N ALA A 255 11.78 7.33 -13.91
CA ALA A 255 10.38 7.71 -13.70
C ALA A 255 9.43 7.02 -14.70
N VAL A 256 9.81 6.95 -15.99
CA VAL A 256 9.05 6.23 -17.02
C VAL A 256 8.99 4.73 -16.72
N ASN A 257 10.10 4.13 -16.31
CA ASN A 257 10.13 2.72 -15.93
C ASN A 257 9.19 2.41 -14.75
N ARG A 258 9.10 3.31 -13.76
CA ARG A 258 8.14 3.17 -12.64
C ARG A 258 6.69 3.33 -13.10
N ALA A 259 6.40 4.35 -13.89
CA ALA A 259 5.07 4.61 -14.44
C ALA A 259 4.55 3.40 -15.26
N LEU A 260 5.44 2.79 -16.04
CA LEU A 260 5.11 1.64 -16.88
C LEU A 260 4.78 0.39 -16.04
N ARG A 261 5.41 0.20 -14.87
CA ARG A 261 5.03 -0.88 -13.93
C ARG A 261 3.68 -0.65 -13.29
N THR A 262 3.41 0.58 -12.86
CA THR A 262 2.10 0.93 -12.30
C THR A 262 0.99 0.63 -13.31
N VAL A 263 1.19 1.03 -14.57
CA VAL A 263 0.25 0.73 -15.66
C VAL A 263 0.15 -0.77 -15.93
N ALA A 264 1.26 -1.51 -15.89
CA ALA A 264 1.21 -2.98 -16.01
C ALA A 264 0.38 -3.64 -14.89
N VAL A 265 0.49 -3.15 -13.65
CA VAL A 265 -0.34 -3.62 -12.52
C VAL A 265 -1.82 -3.24 -12.73
N MET A 266 -2.10 -2.04 -13.25
CA MET A 266 -3.48 -1.66 -13.63
C MET A 266 -4.05 -2.59 -14.70
N MET A 267 -3.30 -2.89 -15.77
CA MET A 267 -3.74 -3.81 -16.81
C MET A 267 -3.99 -5.22 -16.27
N LEU A 268 -3.11 -5.72 -15.41
CA LEU A 268 -3.28 -6.99 -14.72
C LEU A 268 -4.57 -7.00 -13.89
N GLY A 269 -4.85 -5.92 -13.16
CA GLY A 269 -6.07 -5.76 -12.39
C GLY A 269 -7.35 -5.68 -13.23
N ILE A 270 -7.30 -5.01 -14.40
CA ILE A 270 -8.41 -5.00 -15.37
C ILE A 270 -8.66 -6.42 -15.91
N GLY A 271 -7.60 -7.15 -16.27
CA GLY A 271 -7.70 -8.54 -16.69
C GLY A 271 -8.29 -9.44 -15.60
N ALA A 272 -7.85 -9.26 -14.35
CA ALA A 272 -8.38 -9.99 -13.21
C ALA A 272 -9.87 -9.70 -12.97
N ALA A 273 -10.32 -8.46 -13.15
CA ALA A 273 -11.74 -8.11 -13.09
C ALA A 273 -12.56 -8.79 -14.20
N GLY A 274 -12.02 -8.86 -15.42
CA GLY A 274 -12.64 -9.60 -16.53
C GLY A 274 -12.78 -11.09 -16.22
N PHE A 275 -11.71 -11.72 -15.75
CA PHE A 275 -11.78 -13.13 -15.35
C PHE A 275 -12.74 -13.34 -14.17
N ASN A 276 -12.79 -12.41 -13.21
CA ASN A 276 -13.71 -12.49 -12.09
C ASN A 276 -15.17 -12.42 -12.53
N ALA A 277 -15.49 -11.55 -13.49
CA ALA A 277 -16.82 -11.51 -14.11
C ALA A 277 -17.18 -12.86 -14.76
N TRP A 278 -16.23 -13.47 -15.48
CA TRP A 278 -16.40 -14.80 -16.08
C TRP A 278 -16.63 -15.89 -15.05
N ALA A 279 -15.73 -16.02 -14.07
CA ALA A 279 -15.82 -17.07 -13.07
C ALA A 279 -17.06 -16.94 -12.18
N ASN A 280 -17.52 -15.71 -11.89
CA ASN A 280 -18.75 -15.51 -11.12
C ASN A 280 -19.99 -15.90 -11.91
N ALA A 281 -20.04 -15.56 -13.21
CA ALA A 281 -21.14 -15.97 -14.08
C ALA A 281 -21.19 -17.50 -14.21
N ASP A 282 -20.03 -18.12 -14.44
CA ASP A 282 -19.88 -19.58 -14.52
C ASP A 282 -20.30 -20.26 -13.20
N ALA A 283 -19.84 -19.75 -12.05
CA ALA A 283 -20.25 -20.26 -10.75
C ALA A 283 -21.75 -20.06 -10.47
N ALA A 284 -22.33 -18.94 -10.89
CA ALA A 284 -23.75 -18.68 -10.73
C ALA A 284 -24.60 -19.64 -11.60
N LEU A 285 -24.17 -19.92 -12.83
CA LEU A 285 -24.79 -20.93 -13.69
C LEU A 285 -24.69 -22.34 -13.09
N ALA A 286 -23.50 -22.73 -12.63
CA ALA A 286 -23.26 -24.05 -12.08
C ALA A 286 -24.05 -24.29 -10.78
N ARG A 287 -24.19 -23.29 -9.91
CA ARG A 287 -25.05 -23.37 -8.72
C ARG A 287 -26.53 -23.58 -9.04
N HIS A 288 -26.98 -23.20 -10.25
CA HIS A 288 -28.34 -23.50 -10.68
C HIS A 288 -28.54 -24.95 -11.11
N THR A 289 -27.45 -25.69 -11.35
CA THR A 289 -27.49 -27.08 -11.80
C THR A 289 -26.94 -28.08 -10.77
N GLU A 290 -26.03 -27.65 -9.90
CA GLU A 290 -25.31 -28.50 -8.95
C GLU A 290 -25.10 -27.78 -7.60
N ASP A 291 -25.41 -28.46 -6.48
CA ASP A 291 -25.34 -27.89 -5.13
C ASP A 291 -23.91 -27.59 -4.63
N ARG A 292 -22.86 -28.06 -5.31
CA ARG A 292 -21.45 -27.91 -4.86
C ARG A 292 -20.49 -27.59 -6.00
N TYR A 293 -20.59 -26.37 -6.52
CA TYR A 293 -19.60 -25.87 -7.47
C TYR A 293 -18.51 -25.04 -6.78
N SER A 294 -17.26 -25.40 -7.01
CA SER A 294 -16.09 -24.58 -6.66
C SER A 294 -15.32 -24.24 -7.94
N THR A 295 -14.93 -22.98 -8.12
CA THR A 295 -14.13 -22.57 -9.29
C THR A 295 -12.65 -22.82 -9.01
N PRO A 296 -12.03 -23.90 -9.53
CA PRO A 296 -10.65 -24.24 -9.17
C PRO A 296 -9.63 -23.21 -9.65
N PHE A 297 -10.00 -22.35 -10.61
CA PHE A 297 -9.09 -21.42 -11.27
C PHE A 297 -8.89 -20.08 -10.53
N MET A 298 -9.80 -19.69 -9.64
CA MET A 298 -9.69 -18.42 -8.92
C MET A 298 -8.40 -18.28 -8.10
N PRO A 299 -7.99 -19.30 -7.32
CA PRO A 299 -6.73 -19.26 -6.60
C PRO A 299 -5.51 -19.15 -7.52
N TRP A 300 -5.53 -19.86 -8.66
CA TRP A 300 -4.42 -19.84 -9.61
C TRP A 300 -4.24 -18.47 -10.26
N LEU A 301 -5.32 -17.78 -10.60
CA LEU A 301 -5.22 -16.42 -11.13
C LEU A 301 -4.68 -15.44 -10.09
N GLY A 302 -5.14 -15.54 -8.84
CA GLY A 302 -4.62 -14.70 -7.77
C GLY A 302 -3.13 -14.93 -7.52
N LEU A 303 -2.67 -16.19 -7.53
CA LEU A 303 -1.26 -16.54 -7.45
C LEU A 303 -0.46 -16.02 -8.65
N ALA A 304 -0.98 -16.18 -9.88
CA ALA A 304 -0.33 -15.67 -11.09
C ALA A 304 -0.22 -14.14 -11.05
N SER A 305 -1.27 -13.45 -10.61
CA SER A 305 -1.27 -11.99 -10.45
C SER A 305 -0.25 -11.53 -9.40
N LEU A 306 -0.16 -12.24 -8.28
CA LEU A 306 0.84 -12.01 -7.25
C LEU A 306 2.27 -12.19 -7.79
N LEU A 307 2.53 -13.28 -8.53
CA LEU A 307 3.84 -13.54 -9.13
C LEU A 307 4.24 -12.44 -10.12
N VAL A 308 3.32 -12.01 -10.99
CA VAL A 308 3.57 -10.90 -11.92
C VAL A 308 3.85 -9.60 -11.16
N MET A 309 3.08 -9.30 -10.11
CA MET A 309 3.31 -8.12 -9.27
C MET A 309 4.69 -8.18 -8.59
N LEU A 310 5.10 -9.33 -8.06
CA LEU A 310 6.42 -9.53 -7.47
C LEU A 310 7.54 -9.33 -8.51
N VAL A 311 7.40 -9.92 -9.70
CA VAL A 311 8.36 -9.71 -10.79
C VAL A 311 8.48 -8.23 -11.17
N LEU A 312 7.36 -7.51 -11.27
CA LEU A 312 7.36 -6.06 -11.56
C LEU A 312 7.95 -5.24 -10.42
N LEU A 313 7.71 -5.62 -9.17
CA LEU A 313 8.27 -4.99 -7.98
C LEU A 313 9.81 -5.13 -7.97
N PHE A 314 10.32 -6.34 -8.21
CA PHE A 314 11.75 -6.65 -8.21
C PHE A 314 12.47 -6.31 -9.51
N TRP A 315 11.74 -5.97 -10.57
CA TRP A 315 12.35 -5.47 -11.79
C TRP A 315 13.25 -4.29 -11.41
N ARG A 316 14.56 -4.31 -11.69
CA ARG A 316 15.43 -3.18 -11.35
C ARG A 316 15.68 -2.37 -12.60
N SER A 317 15.47 -1.05 -12.55
CA SER A 317 15.90 -0.21 -13.67
C SER A 317 17.43 -0.21 -13.70
N PRO A 318 18.06 -0.60 -14.83
CA PRO A 318 19.53 -0.68 -14.93
C PRO A 318 20.20 0.66 -14.61
N HIS A 319 19.51 1.77 -14.91
CA HIS A 319 19.97 3.14 -14.72
C HIS A 319 20.06 3.61 -13.26
N VAL A 320 19.51 2.85 -12.29
CA VAL A 320 19.57 3.24 -10.86
C VAL A 320 21.00 3.16 -10.32
N ALA A 321 21.83 2.27 -10.86
CA ALA A 321 23.22 2.13 -10.47
C ALA A 321 24.08 3.31 -10.96
N GLU A 322 23.74 3.88 -12.12
CA GLU A 322 24.47 4.98 -12.75
C GLU A 322 24.11 6.35 -12.17
N LEU A 323 22.89 6.48 -11.65
CA LEU A 323 22.34 7.77 -11.20
C LEU A 323 23.19 8.39 -10.07
N GLY A 324 23.76 9.57 -10.34
CA GLY A 324 24.55 10.36 -9.39
C GLY A 324 26.07 10.16 -9.54
N SER A 325 26.52 9.20 -10.35
CA SER A 325 27.94 9.02 -10.64
C SER A 325 28.57 10.30 -11.22
N HIS A 326 27.87 10.98 -12.13
CA HIS A 326 28.36 12.21 -12.76
C HIS A 326 28.27 13.44 -11.87
N THR A 327 27.17 13.58 -11.13
CA THR A 327 27.00 14.70 -10.17
C THR A 327 28.02 14.62 -9.04
N VAL A 328 28.31 13.43 -8.52
CA VAL A 328 29.33 13.23 -7.47
C VAL A 328 30.73 13.48 -8.03
N GLN A 329 31.08 12.93 -9.19
CA GLN A 329 32.39 13.16 -9.81
C GLN A 329 32.66 14.64 -10.08
N HIS A 330 31.68 15.39 -10.57
CA HIS A 330 31.85 16.83 -10.82
C HIS A 330 32.02 17.62 -9.51
N ARG A 331 31.38 17.18 -8.42
CA ARG A 331 31.50 17.84 -7.12
C ARG A 331 32.81 17.48 -6.43
N GLU A 332 33.20 16.21 -6.47
CA GLU A 332 34.50 15.74 -5.98
C GLU A 332 35.63 16.38 -6.78
N ALA A 333 35.52 16.54 -8.11
CA ALA A 333 36.54 17.25 -8.89
C ALA A 333 36.67 18.74 -8.51
N TYR A 334 35.60 19.35 -7.98
CA TYR A 334 35.60 20.73 -7.50
C TYR A 334 36.10 20.84 -6.04
N ASP A 335 35.80 19.83 -5.21
CA ASP A 335 36.12 19.79 -3.77
C ASP A 335 37.42 19.02 -3.45
N ALA A 336 38.06 18.35 -4.42
CA ALA A 336 39.22 17.47 -4.19
C ALA A 336 40.51 18.23 -3.89
N GLY A 337 40.69 18.57 -2.62
CA GLY A 337 41.91 18.18 -1.91
C GLY A 337 42.00 16.64 -1.77
N PRO A 338 43.20 16.07 -1.52
CA PRO A 338 43.43 14.62 -1.51
C PRO A 338 42.68 13.94 -0.34
N SER A 339 41.53 13.33 -0.63
CA SER A 339 40.82 12.51 0.34
C SER A 339 41.33 11.05 0.32
N PRO A 340 41.72 10.48 1.47
CA PRO A 340 42.31 9.14 1.54
C PRO A 340 41.28 8.03 1.24
N ARG A 341 41.71 7.05 0.45
CA ARG A 341 40.95 5.92 -0.12
C ARG A 341 40.39 4.87 0.87
N SER A 342 40.21 5.15 2.16
CA SER A 342 39.89 4.12 3.18
C SER A 342 38.40 3.73 3.31
N SER A 343 37.57 3.99 2.31
CA SER A 343 36.09 4.01 2.45
C SER A 343 35.37 2.66 2.65
N ARG A 344 36.08 1.54 2.88
CA ARG A 344 35.50 0.19 3.09
C ARG A 344 35.91 -0.49 4.40
N ALA A 345 36.75 0.14 5.23
CA ALA A 345 37.15 -0.46 6.49
C ALA A 345 35.92 -0.65 7.42
N PRO A 346 35.78 -1.80 8.10
CA PRO A 346 34.77 -1.99 9.13
C PRO A 346 34.94 -0.95 10.25
N GLY A 347 33.84 -0.53 10.88
CA GLY A 347 33.86 0.50 11.93
C GLY A 347 33.74 1.93 11.41
N THR A 348 33.71 2.15 10.10
CA THR A 348 33.42 3.46 9.51
C THR A 348 31.92 3.74 9.46
N ALA A 349 31.52 5.01 9.63
CA ALA A 349 30.12 5.45 9.54
C ALA A 349 29.45 5.04 8.22
N ARG A 350 30.20 5.07 7.10
CA ARG A 350 29.72 4.71 5.77
C ARG A 350 29.42 3.21 5.64
N ALA A 351 30.25 2.34 6.21
CA ALA A 351 30.01 0.89 6.21
C ALA A 351 28.73 0.54 6.98
N VAL A 352 28.52 1.16 8.14
CA VAL A 352 27.32 0.96 8.96
C VAL A 352 26.06 1.48 8.28
N LEU A 353 26.13 2.68 7.68
CA LEU A 353 25.02 3.23 6.91
C LEU A 353 24.63 2.31 5.74
N ARG A 354 25.62 1.74 5.05
CA ARG A 354 25.39 0.78 3.97
C ARG A 354 24.72 -0.49 4.49
N LEU A 355 25.26 -1.10 5.55
CA LEU A 355 24.70 -2.32 6.14
C LEU A 355 23.23 -2.12 6.57
N ARG A 356 22.89 -0.96 7.12
CA ARG A 356 21.50 -0.62 7.50
C ARG A 356 20.60 -0.29 6.31
N LEU A 357 21.15 0.27 5.24
CA LEU A 357 20.41 0.44 3.99
C LEU A 357 20.11 -0.92 3.37
N ASP A 358 21.10 -1.81 3.32
CA ASP A 358 20.97 -3.18 2.81
C ASP A 358 19.97 -3.97 3.68
N GLY A 359 20.09 -3.84 5.00
CA GLY A 359 19.15 -4.40 5.98
C GLY A 359 17.71 -3.90 5.83
N ALA A 360 17.53 -2.60 5.64
CA ALA A 360 16.21 -2.04 5.37
C ALA A 360 15.66 -2.48 4.01
N THR A 361 16.49 -2.57 2.97
CA THR A 361 16.05 -3.11 1.68
C THR A 361 15.62 -4.56 1.83
N LEU A 362 16.39 -5.41 2.53
CA LEU A 362 16.02 -6.79 2.79
C LEU A 362 14.71 -6.88 3.59
N ALA A 363 14.55 -6.07 4.63
CA ALA A 363 13.32 -5.98 5.41
C ALA A 363 12.10 -5.70 4.52
N TRP A 364 12.22 -4.75 3.59
CA TRP A 364 11.17 -4.45 2.61
C TRP A 364 10.94 -5.58 1.60
N MET A 365 12.02 -6.19 1.11
CA MET A 365 11.92 -7.30 0.16
C MET A 365 11.24 -8.54 0.76
N VAL A 366 11.28 -8.72 2.08
CA VAL A 366 10.60 -9.82 2.77
C VAL A 366 9.21 -9.41 3.24
N ALA A 367 9.05 -8.21 3.80
CA ALA A 367 7.77 -7.74 4.32
C ALA A 367 6.73 -7.54 3.20
N ALA A 368 7.12 -7.03 2.02
CA ALA A 368 6.18 -6.78 0.94
C ALA A 368 5.53 -8.05 0.37
N PRO A 369 6.27 -9.14 0.06
CA PRO A 369 5.67 -10.41 -0.33
C PRO A 369 4.80 -11.02 0.77
N ILE A 370 5.21 -10.94 2.04
CA ILE A 370 4.39 -11.43 3.16
C ILE A 370 3.08 -10.65 3.22
N ALA A 371 3.12 -9.31 3.09
CA ALA A 371 1.90 -8.49 3.08
C ALA A 371 0.98 -8.84 1.91
N ALA A 372 1.56 -9.11 0.74
CA ALA A 372 0.79 -9.51 -0.43
C ALA A 372 0.19 -10.92 -0.28
N LEU A 373 0.93 -11.87 0.29
CA LEU A 373 0.43 -13.21 0.62
C LEU A 373 -0.69 -13.14 1.67
N VAL A 374 -0.50 -12.35 2.73
CA VAL A 374 -1.51 -12.07 3.76
C VAL A 374 -2.79 -11.56 3.11
N GLY A 375 -2.69 -10.47 2.32
CA GLY A 375 -3.85 -9.91 1.64
C GLY A 375 -4.54 -10.91 0.70
N TYR A 376 -3.74 -11.72 0.00
CA TYR A 376 -4.24 -12.77 -0.86
C TYR A 376 -4.98 -13.88 -0.08
N PHE A 377 -4.40 -14.41 1.00
CA PHE A 377 -5.03 -15.45 1.81
C PHE A 377 -6.28 -14.95 2.54
N SER A 378 -6.23 -13.73 3.09
CA SER A 378 -7.39 -13.10 3.73
C SER A 378 -8.56 -12.90 2.74
N TRP A 379 -8.26 -12.66 1.46
CA TRP A 379 -9.29 -12.58 0.41
C TRP A 379 -9.73 -13.95 -0.11
N ALA A 380 -8.80 -14.88 -0.34
CA ALA A 380 -9.07 -16.15 -1.01
C ALA A 380 -9.79 -17.16 -0.10
N LEU A 381 -9.43 -17.23 1.19
CA LEU A 381 -9.96 -18.24 2.11
C LEU A 381 -11.49 -18.21 2.29
N PRO A 382 -12.16 -17.03 2.40
CA PRO A 382 -13.61 -16.97 2.44
C PRO A 382 -14.29 -17.38 1.13
N HIS A 383 -13.63 -17.21 -0.02
CA HIS A 383 -14.22 -17.39 -1.34
C HIS A 383 -14.04 -18.79 -1.94
N THR A 384 -13.13 -19.63 -1.40
CA THR A 384 -12.90 -20.97 -1.94
C THR A 384 -14.02 -21.97 -1.63
N GLY A 385 -15.09 -21.56 -0.93
CA GLY A 385 -16.20 -22.46 -0.58
C GLY A 385 -15.78 -23.61 0.34
N THR A 386 -14.51 -23.64 0.74
CA THR A 386 -13.95 -24.50 1.77
C THR A 386 -14.30 -23.90 3.12
N SER A 387 -15.59 -23.75 3.40
CA SER A 387 -16.10 -24.02 4.74
C SER A 387 -15.79 -25.48 5.03
N VAL A 388 -14.53 -25.80 5.32
CA VAL A 388 -14.18 -27.03 6.04
C VAL A 388 -14.87 -27.01 7.43
N VAL A 389 -15.35 -25.84 7.85
CA VAL A 389 -16.39 -25.67 8.87
C VAL A 389 -17.78 -25.76 8.21
N GLY A 390 -18.08 -26.90 7.60
CA GLY A 390 -19.44 -27.21 7.17
C GLY A 390 -20.32 -27.40 8.40
N SER A 391 -21.51 -26.79 8.38
CA SER A 391 -22.73 -27.24 9.06
C SER A 391 -22.80 -27.33 10.60
N ALA A 392 -21.75 -27.05 11.36
CA ALA A 392 -21.83 -27.07 12.83
C ALA A 392 -22.21 -25.70 13.44
N GLY A 393 -23.32 -25.11 12.98
CA GLY A 393 -24.04 -24.01 13.63
C GLY A 393 -23.32 -22.65 13.78
N PRO A 394 -24.07 -21.59 14.12
CA PRO A 394 -23.56 -20.22 14.37
C PRO A 394 -22.62 -20.10 15.60
N ALA A 395 -22.23 -21.22 16.23
CA ALA A 395 -21.44 -21.26 17.44
C ALA A 395 -19.91 -21.36 17.20
N TRP A 396 -19.47 -21.58 15.96
CA TRP A 396 -18.05 -21.68 15.63
C TRP A 396 -17.62 -20.59 14.64
N GLY A 397 -18.01 -19.35 14.92
CA GLY A 397 -17.15 -18.18 14.71
C GLY A 397 -15.93 -18.31 15.62
N SER A 398 -15.10 -19.31 15.36
CA SER A 398 -14.01 -19.71 16.24
C SER A 398 -13.01 -18.56 16.34
N ALA A 399 -12.49 -18.32 17.54
CA ALA A 399 -11.40 -17.38 17.81
C ALA A 399 -10.33 -17.34 16.72
N TRP A 400 -10.07 -18.49 16.10
CA TRP A 400 -9.14 -18.64 15.01
C TRP A 400 -9.35 -17.68 13.83
N ASP A 401 -10.58 -17.39 13.41
CA ASP A 401 -10.82 -16.48 12.28
C ASP A 401 -10.44 -15.05 12.64
N THR A 402 -10.82 -14.60 13.83
CA THR A 402 -10.50 -13.27 14.36
C THR A 402 -9.00 -13.09 14.63
N TRP A 403 -8.38 -14.08 15.26
CA TRP A 403 -6.95 -14.08 15.57
C TRP A 403 -6.10 -14.15 14.29
N SER A 404 -6.52 -14.96 13.31
CA SER A 404 -5.77 -15.11 12.07
C SER A 404 -5.67 -13.77 11.35
N MET A 405 -6.75 -13.00 11.19
CA MET A 405 -6.72 -11.72 10.49
C MET A 405 -5.78 -10.71 11.16
N VAL A 406 -5.81 -10.63 12.49
CA VAL A 406 -4.92 -9.78 13.30
C VAL A 406 -3.46 -10.23 13.14
N LEU A 407 -3.17 -11.52 13.31
CA LEU A 407 -1.81 -12.07 13.21
C LEU A 407 -1.24 -11.95 11.80
N TRP A 408 -2.05 -12.23 10.77
CA TRP A 408 -1.64 -12.09 9.37
C TRP A 408 -1.27 -10.65 9.05
N SER A 409 -2.06 -9.67 9.50
CA SER A 409 -1.75 -8.24 9.31
C SER A 409 -0.47 -7.77 10.05
N ALA A 410 -0.07 -8.49 11.10
CA ALA A 410 1.15 -8.21 11.87
C ALA A 410 2.43 -8.72 11.17
N LEU A 411 2.35 -9.85 10.47
CA LEU A 411 3.53 -10.57 9.95
C LEU A 411 4.52 -9.71 9.14
N PRO A 412 4.10 -8.81 8.23
CA PRO A 412 5.03 -7.98 7.46
C PRO A 412 5.90 -7.08 8.35
N CYS A 413 5.28 -6.44 9.34
CA CYS A 413 5.97 -5.53 10.25
C CYS A 413 6.83 -6.30 11.25
N ALA A 414 6.38 -7.48 11.69
CA ALA A 414 7.16 -8.37 12.54
C ALA A 414 8.44 -8.84 11.83
N ALA A 415 8.32 -9.31 10.58
CA ALA A 415 9.46 -9.70 9.76
C ALA A 415 10.45 -8.53 9.56
N ALA A 416 9.93 -7.33 9.28
CA ALA A 416 10.75 -6.13 9.14
C ALA A 416 11.51 -5.78 10.44
N LEU A 417 10.85 -5.84 11.60
CA LEU A 417 11.51 -5.61 12.90
C LEU A 417 12.60 -6.63 13.19
N VAL A 418 12.35 -7.91 12.90
CA VAL A 418 13.33 -8.98 13.10
C VAL A 418 14.57 -8.74 12.24
N ILE A 419 14.39 -8.47 10.94
CA ILE A 419 15.51 -8.21 10.01
C ILE A 419 16.30 -6.96 10.45
N LEU A 420 15.61 -5.87 10.81
CA LEU A 420 16.27 -4.67 11.30
C LEU A 420 17.00 -4.91 12.63
N GLY A 421 16.42 -5.70 13.54
CA GLY A 421 17.04 -6.12 14.78
C GLY A 421 18.34 -6.90 14.55
N PHE A 422 18.34 -7.86 13.61
CA PHE A 422 19.55 -8.57 13.19
C PHE A 422 20.60 -7.62 12.60
N THR A 423 20.19 -6.59 11.85
CA THR A 423 21.15 -5.63 11.30
C THR A 423 21.82 -4.80 12.39
N GLU A 424 21.10 -4.38 13.44
CA GLU A 424 21.68 -3.69 14.58
C GLU A 424 22.60 -4.60 15.39
N PHE A 425 22.23 -5.87 15.55
CA PHE A 425 23.09 -6.86 16.17
C PHE A 425 24.39 -7.07 15.36
N GLY A 426 24.29 -7.13 14.04
CA GLY A 426 25.44 -7.19 13.13
C GLY A 426 26.35 -5.97 13.24
N VAL A 427 25.78 -4.76 13.33
CA VAL A 427 26.53 -3.51 13.56
C VAL A 427 27.29 -3.60 14.89
N ARG A 428 26.63 -4.03 15.97
CA ARG A 428 27.25 -4.16 17.29
C ARG A 428 28.42 -5.15 17.28
N ARG A 429 28.27 -6.29 16.60
CA ARG A 429 29.31 -7.35 16.59
C ARG A 429 30.47 -7.05 15.63
N GLY A 430 30.20 -6.42 14.48
CA GLY A 430 31.19 -6.27 13.39
C GLY A 430 31.84 -4.89 13.28
N HIS A 431 31.33 -3.88 13.97
CA HIS A 431 31.79 -2.49 13.79
C HIS A 431 32.12 -1.73 15.08
N SER A 432 31.93 -2.35 16.24
CA SER A 432 32.29 -1.79 17.55
C SER A 432 33.47 -2.57 18.14
N PRO A 433 34.68 -1.99 18.20
CA PRO A 433 35.87 -2.69 18.69
C PRO A 433 35.93 -2.80 20.23
N SER A 434 35.20 -1.94 20.95
CA SER A 434 35.13 -1.96 22.41
C SER A 434 33.80 -2.55 22.90
N TRP A 435 33.84 -3.21 24.06
CA TRP A 435 32.65 -3.72 24.75
C TRP A 435 32.07 -2.72 25.75
N GLU A 436 32.76 -1.60 26.00
CA GLU A 436 32.33 -0.58 26.94
C GLU A 436 31.08 0.16 26.40
N PRO A 437 29.95 0.07 27.11
CA PRO A 437 28.73 0.75 26.68
C PRO A 437 28.88 2.26 26.87
N ALA A 438 28.97 2.99 25.76
CA ALA A 438 28.81 4.45 25.78
C ALA A 438 27.32 4.80 25.68
N THR A 439 26.82 5.69 26.54
CA THR A 439 25.42 6.18 26.53
C THR A 439 25.34 7.55 25.84
N THR A 440 25.80 7.64 24.60
CA THR A 440 25.80 8.90 23.83
C THR A 440 24.77 8.84 22.71
N GLY A 441 23.52 9.15 23.03
CA GLY A 441 22.45 9.25 22.03
C GLY A 441 21.09 9.59 22.64
N LYS A 442 20.35 10.47 21.97
CA LYS A 442 18.94 10.75 22.29
C LYS A 442 18.11 10.41 21.06
N SER A 443 17.08 9.58 21.21
CA SER A 443 16.11 9.38 20.13
C SER A 443 15.41 10.71 19.86
N SER A 444 14.97 10.91 18.62
CA SER A 444 14.05 12.01 18.37
C SER A 444 12.72 11.73 19.09
N ARG A 445 12.02 12.79 19.52
CA ARG A 445 10.75 12.62 20.23
C ARG A 445 9.63 12.09 19.33
N TRP A 446 9.74 12.33 18.02
CA TRP A 446 8.66 12.05 17.06
C TRP A 446 8.29 10.56 16.93
N PRO A 447 9.23 9.60 16.72
CA PRO A 447 8.89 8.18 16.67
C PRO A 447 8.33 7.63 17.98
N VAL A 448 8.74 8.22 19.12
CA VAL A 448 8.18 7.88 20.43
C VAL A 448 6.73 8.36 20.53
N TYR A 449 6.43 9.57 20.08
CA TYR A 449 5.05 10.06 19.99
C TYR A 449 4.21 9.26 19.00
N ALA A 450 4.76 8.87 17.85
CA ALA A 450 4.09 8.01 16.89
C ALA A 450 3.75 6.63 17.49
N LEU A 451 4.69 6.01 18.20
CA LEU A 451 4.47 4.77 18.92
C LEU A 451 3.41 4.93 20.01
N GLY A 452 3.52 5.98 20.83
CA GLY A 452 2.54 6.27 21.89
C GLY A 452 1.13 6.52 21.35
N LEU A 453 1.00 7.28 20.25
CA LEU A 453 -0.28 7.51 19.57
C LEU A 453 -0.86 6.20 19.01
N SER A 454 -0.02 5.35 18.40
CA SER A 454 -0.48 4.05 17.89
C SER A 454 -1.00 3.14 19.00
N MET A 455 -0.33 3.12 20.16
CA MET A 455 -0.78 2.38 21.35
C MET A 455 -2.08 2.95 21.91
N LEU A 456 -2.24 4.26 21.94
CA LEU A 456 -3.47 4.91 22.38
C LEU A 456 -4.65 4.52 21.49
N LEU A 457 -4.47 4.56 20.16
CA LEU A 457 -5.51 4.18 19.20
C LEU A 457 -5.90 2.70 19.34
N ALA A 458 -4.92 1.81 19.48
CA ALA A 458 -5.17 0.39 19.74
C ALA A 458 -5.92 0.17 21.07
N ALA A 459 -5.54 0.88 22.14
CA ALA A 459 -6.20 0.79 23.44
C ALA A 459 -7.65 1.29 23.38
N VAL A 460 -7.91 2.42 22.71
CA VAL A 460 -9.26 2.94 22.48
C VAL A 460 -10.10 1.90 21.74
N TRP A 461 -9.55 1.27 20.69
CA TRP A 461 -10.29 0.24 19.95
C TRP A 461 -10.52 -1.04 20.78
N CYS A 462 -9.56 -1.48 21.59
CA CYS A 462 -9.75 -2.58 22.53
C CYS A 462 -10.89 -2.28 23.51
N VAL A 463 -10.93 -1.07 24.08
CA VAL A 463 -12.02 -0.66 24.98
C VAL A 463 -13.35 -0.71 24.23
N LEU A 464 -13.42 -0.18 23.01
CA LEU A 464 -14.64 -0.23 22.19
C LEU A 464 -15.10 -1.67 21.91
N CYS A 465 -14.18 -2.59 21.61
CA CYS A 465 -14.51 -4.01 21.42
C CYS A 465 -15.07 -4.69 22.68
N LEU A 466 -14.72 -4.19 23.88
CA LEU A 466 -15.14 -4.74 25.16
C LEU A 466 -16.43 -4.09 25.70
N THR A 467 -16.70 -2.84 25.31
CA THR A 467 -17.86 -2.06 25.80
C THR A 467 -19.08 -2.16 24.89
N THR A 468 -18.94 -2.75 23.70
CA THR A 468 -20.08 -2.99 22.80
C THR A 468 -21.04 -4.03 23.38
N LYS A 469 -22.32 -3.91 23.03
CA LYS A 469 -23.38 -4.83 23.47
C LYS A 469 -23.08 -6.29 23.12
N VAL A 470 -22.46 -6.51 21.96
CA VAL A 470 -21.84 -7.79 21.61
C VAL A 470 -20.36 -7.65 21.93
N GLN A 471 -19.92 -8.26 23.03
CA GLN A 471 -18.51 -8.19 23.43
C GLN A 471 -17.64 -8.99 22.46
N GLN A 472 -16.61 -8.36 21.91
CA GLN A 472 -15.62 -8.99 21.06
C GLN A 472 -14.33 -9.23 21.85
N THR A 473 -14.43 -10.01 22.93
CA THR A 473 -13.31 -10.27 23.85
C THR A 473 -12.09 -10.84 23.14
N GLU A 474 -12.29 -11.74 22.17
CA GLU A 474 -11.20 -12.36 21.42
C GLU A 474 -10.46 -11.37 20.51
N LEU A 475 -11.18 -10.50 19.79
CA LEU A 475 -10.58 -9.45 18.98
C LEU A 475 -9.78 -8.47 19.84
N ALA A 476 -10.37 -8.05 20.97
CA ALA A 476 -9.72 -7.17 21.93
C ALA A 476 -8.44 -7.82 22.49
N THR A 477 -8.49 -9.11 22.83
CA THR A 477 -7.33 -9.84 23.36
C THR A 477 -6.24 -9.97 22.30
N ALA A 478 -6.59 -10.33 21.05
CA ALA A 478 -5.64 -10.43 19.95
C ALA A 478 -4.96 -9.08 19.66
N LEU A 479 -5.73 -7.99 19.58
CA LEU A 479 -5.22 -6.64 19.36
C LEU A 479 -4.32 -6.17 20.51
N ALA A 480 -4.71 -6.40 21.76
CA ALA A 480 -3.92 -6.02 22.92
C ALA A 480 -2.57 -6.79 22.97
N ALA A 481 -2.61 -8.11 22.76
CA ALA A 481 -1.42 -8.96 22.80
C ALA A 481 -0.42 -8.60 21.70
N THR A 482 -0.89 -8.45 20.46
CA THR A 482 -0.03 -8.06 19.32
C THR A 482 0.51 -6.64 19.47
N THR A 483 -0.30 -5.69 19.96
CA THR A 483 0.15 -4.32 20.24
C THR A 483 1.26 -4.30 21.30
N ALA A 484 1.08 -5.04 22.39
CA ALA A 484 2.09 -5.16 23.44
C ALA A 484 3.39 -5.79 22.89
N ALA A 485 3.28 -6.85 22.09
CA ALA A 485 4.43 -7.50 21.46
C ALA A 485 5.23 -6.53 20.57
N PHE A 486 4.55 -5.75 19.72
CA PHE A 486 5.21 -4.76 18.87
C PHE A 486 5.86 -3.63 19.68
N ALA A 487 5.16 -3.07 20.65
CA ALA A 487 5.66 -1.99 21.48
C ALA A 487 6.91 -2.42 22.25
N LEU A 488 6.85 -3.58 22.93
CA LEU A 488 7.97 -4.11 23.70
C LEU A 488 9.17 -4.44 22.82
N THR A 489 8.94 -5.10 21.66
CA THR A 489 10.01 -5.45 20.73
C THR A 489 10.67 -4.21 20.14
N ALA A 490 9.89 -3.24 19.69
CA ALA A 490 10.42 -2.00 19.13
C ALA A 490 11.21 -1.17 20.16
N LEU A 491 10.71 -1.09 21.41
CA LEU A 491 11.41 -0.42 22.52
C LEU A 491 12.71 -1.15 22.89
N ALA A 492 12.69 -2.49 22.96
CA ALA A 492 13.88 -3.29 23.26
C ALA A 492 14.96 -3.13 22.19
N LEU A 493 14.59 -3.22 20.91
CA LEU A 493 15.52 -3.04 19.79
C LEU A 493 16.02 -1.59 19.70
N ALA A 494 15.16 -0.59 19.94
CA ALA A 494 15.57 0.81 19.96
C ALA A 494 16.56 1.08 21.11
N ARG A 495 16.33 0.51 22.30
CA ARG A 495 17.29 0.55 23.42
C ARG A 495 18.61 -0.12 23.04
N LEU A 496 18.57 -1.28 22.39
CA LEU A 496 19.76 -1.97 21.88
C LEU A 496 20.56 -1.08 20.91
N ALA A 497 19.88 -0.39 19.99
CA ALA A 497 20.51 0.52 19.03
C ALA A 497 21.13 1.77 19.69
N LEU A 498 20.51 2.30 20.75
CA LEU A 498 21.01 3.46 21.50
C LEU A 498 22.21 3.10 22.40
N HIS A 499 22.20 1.92 23.02
CA HIS A 499 23.22 1.45 23.98
C HIS A 499 24.33 0.62 23.32
N ARG A 500 24.43 0.61 21.99
CA ARG A 500 25.54 -0.08 21.31
C ARG A 500 26.88 0.59 21.65
N PRO A 501 28.01 -0.13 21.70
CA PRO A 501 29.32 0.50 21.92
C PRO A 501 29.71 1.39 20.72
N PRO A 502 30.62 2.37 20.93
CA PRO A 502 31.01 3.30 19.88
C PRO A 502 31.65 2.60 18.68
N LEU A 503 31.46 3.18 17.49
CA LEU A 503 32.09 2.69 16.27
C LEU A 503 33.59 2.99 16.26
N GLY A 504 34.39 2.05 15.76
CA GLY A 504 35.85 2.16 15.84
C GLY A 504 36.48 3.32 15.06
N HIS A 505 35.83 3.78 13.99
CA HIS A 505 36.38 4.80 13.08
C HIS A 505 35.38 5.91 12.73
N ALA A 506 34.29 6.04 13.49
CA ALA A 506 33.35 7.14 13.32
C ALA A 506 33.60 8.21 14.39
N THR A 507 33.38 9.48 14.05
CA THR A 507 33.37 10.53 15.08
C THR A 507 32.20 10.31 16.04
N ALA A 508 32.31 10.78 17.29
CA ALA A 508 31.25 10.64 18.29
C ALA A 508 29.90 11.19 17.78
N GLU A 509 29.93 12.28 17.02
CA GLU A 509 28.73 12.87 16.39
C GLU A 509 28.12 11.97 15.33
N GLN A 510 28.94 11.39 14.44
CA GLN A 510 28.48 10.44 13.42
C GLN A 510 27.89 9.19 14.08
N ASP A 511 28.55 8.68 15.12
CA ASP A 511 28.08 7.51 15.86
C ASP A 511 26.74 7.77 16.54
N ALA A 512 26.59 8.92 17.21
CA ALA A 512 25.34 9.36 17.83
C ALA A 512 24.21 9.51 16.78
N ALA A 513 24.48 10.15 15.64
CA ALA A 513 23.51 10.29 14.56
C ALA A 513 23.06 8.92 14.02
N ILE A 514 24.00 7.98 13.87
CA ILE A 514 23.70 6.60 13.46
C ILE A 514 22.84 5.92 14.55
N ARG A 515 23.21 5.96 15.84
CA ARG A 515 22.39 5.36 16.93
C ARG A 515 20.95 5.88 16.91
N THR A 516 20.79 7.19 16.87
CA THR A 516 19.48 7.85 16.81
C THR A 516 18.69 7.44 15.57
N GLY A 517 19.32 7.39 14.40
CA GLY A 517 18.67 6.97 13.15
C GLY A 517 18.19 5.51 13.17
N GLY A 518 18.97 4.60 13.77
CA GLY A 518 18.59 3.18 13.93
C GLY A 518 17.41 3.01 14.89
N ALA A 519 17.50 3.64 16.07
CA ALA A 519 16.45 3.61 17.08
C ALA A 519 15.13 4.20 16.55
N ASN A 520 15.18 5.37 15.89
CA ASN A 520 14.00 6.00 15.29
C ASN A 520 13.32 5.07 14.27
N ARG A 521 14.09 4.36 13.43
CA ARG A 521 13.54 3.45 12.42
C ARG A 521 12.85 2.24 13.06
N LEU A 522 13.44 1.65 14.10
CA LEU A 522 12.85 0.53 14.83
C LEU A 522 11.53 0.93 15.51
N LEU A 523 11.49 2.11 16.15
CA LEU A 523 10.27 2.65 16.74
C LEU A 523 9.19 2.91 15.69
N ALA A 524 9.58 3.47 14.54
CA ALA A 524 8.68 3.72 13.42
C ALA A 524 8.05 2.43 12.84
N VAL A 525 8.85 1.37 12.65
CA VAL A 525 8.34 0.07 12.19
C VAL A 525 7.46 -0.58 13.26
N GLY A 526 7.78 -0.42 14.55
CA GLY A 526 6.92 -0.83 15.65
C GLY A 526 5.55 -0.14 15.62
N ALA A 527 5.54 1.19 15.48
CA ALA A 527 4.31 1.97 15.37
C ALA A 527 3.49 1.56 14.13
N ALA A 528 4.16 1.36 13.00
CA ALA A 528 3.54 0.84 11.78
C ALA A 528 2.87 -0.53 11.99
N GLY A 529 3.53 -1.45 12.71
CA GLY A 529 2.96 -2.75 13.07
C GLY A 529 1.69 -2.63 13.91
N ILE A 530 1.71 -1.80 14.96
CA ILE A 530 0.55 -1.55 15.82
C ILE A 530 -0.62 -0.97 15.02
N LEU A 531 -0.36 0.02 14.17
CA LEU A 531 -1.39 0.62 13.32
C LEU A 531 -1.94 -0.37 12.28
N SER A 532 -1.10 -1.23 11.71
CA SER A 532 -1.54 -2.28 10.77
C SER A 532 -2.55 -3.21 11.45
N VAL A 533 -2.21 -3.69 12.64
CA VAL A 533 -3.09 -4.60 13.40
C VAL A 533 -4.35 -3.89 13.90
N THR A 534 -4.23 -2.62 14.32
CA THR A 534 -5.39 -1.79 14.69
C THR A 534 -6.33 -1.60 13.50
N GLY A 535 -5.77 -1.34 12.31
CA GLY A 535 -6.52 -1.24 11.05
C GLY A 535 -7.23 -2.55 10.70
N ALA A 536 -6.57 -3.68 10.86
CA ALA A 536 -7.20 -5.00 10.68
C ALA A 536 -8.34 -5.21 11.70
N ALA A 537 -8.13 -4.89 12.98
CA ALA A 537 -9.18 -5.00 13.99
C ALA A 537 -10.37 -4.08 13.72
N LEU A 538 -10.14 -2.87 13.20
CA LEU A 538 -11.20 -1.96 12.75
C LEU A 538 -12.00 -2.52 11.58
N LEU A 539 -11.36 -3.29 10.70
CA LEU A 539 -12.02 -3.98 9.61
C LEU A 539 -12.79 -5.22 10.11
N ALA A 540 -12.27 -5.98 11.06
CA ALA A 540 -12.94 -7.15 11.62
C ALA A 540 -14.12 -6.80 12.53
N GLY A 541 -14.02 -5.69 13.28
CA GLY A 541 -14.99 -5.28 14.30
C GLY A 541 -16.24 -4.59 13.76
N VAL A 542 -16.92 -5.15 12.75
CA VAL A 542 -18.10 -4.51 12.13
C VAL A 542 -19.22 -4.24 13.16
N GLN A 543 -19.39 -5.15 14.12
CA GLN A 543 -20.38 -5.02 15.20
C GLN A 543 -20.08 -3.82 16.13
N VAL A 544 -18.80 -3.44 16.27
CA VAL A 544 -18.38 -2.27 17.06
C VAL A 544 -18.86 -0.97 16.42
N TRP A 545 -18.71 -0.87 15.10
CA TRP A 545 -19.20 0.26 14.33
C TRP A 545 -20.72 0.40 14.40
N HIS A 546 -21.44 -0.72 14.30
CA HIS A 546 -22.89 -0.73 14.37
C HIS A 546 -23.40 -0.28 15.76
N GLY A 547 -22.83 -0.85 16.83
CA GLY A 547 -23.22 -0.55 18.21
C GLY A 547 -22.94 0.89 18.63
N PHE A 548 -21.89 1.51 18.10
CA PHE A 548 -21.53 2.90 18.42
C PHE A 548 -22.51 3.93 17.83
N ILE A 549 -23.13 3.64 16.68
CA ILE A 549 -23.81 4.66 15.88
C ILE A 549 -25.34 4.50 15.86
N SER A 550 -25.85 3.27 15.81
CA SER A 550 -27.30 3.04 15.65
C SER A 550 -28.09 3.02 16.96
N GLY A 551 -27.42 2.90 18.12
CA GLY A 551 -28.06 2.72 19.44
C GLY A 551 -28.92 1.45 19.59
N THR A 552 -29.17 0.74 18.49
CA THR A 552 -30.08 -0.39 18.34
C THR A 552 -29.31 -1.62 17.86
N ILE A 553 -29.69 -2.79 18.36
CA ILE A 553 -29.10 -4.06 17.92
C ILE A 553 -29.96 -4.53 16.76
N LEU A 554 -29.51 -4.29 15.53
CA LEU A 554 -30.00 -5.06 14.39
C LEU A 554 -28.93 -6.10 14.08
N ASN A 555 -29.34 -7.35 13.93
CA ASN A 555 -28.48 -8.49 13.61
C ASN A 555 -28.11 -8.41 12.12
N LEU A 556 -27.42 -7.33 11.76
CA LEU A 556 -27.08 -6.99 10.39
C LEU A 556 -25.70 -7.58 10.03
N GLY A 557 -25.61 -8.09 8.80
CA GLY A 557 -24.39 -8.62 8.23
C GLY A 557 -23.32 -7.55 7.98
N ILE A 558 -22.11 -8.00 7.61
CA ILE A 558 -20.95 -7.14 7.35
C ILE A 558 -21.19 -6.08 6.26
N ASN A 559 -22.20 -6.28 5.41
CA ASN A 559 -22.50 -5.47 4.23
C ASN A 559 -23.61 -4.43 4.43
N ASP A 560 -24.17 -4.33 5.63
CA ASP A 560 -25.46 -3.67 5.86
C ASP A 560 -25.31 -2.27 6.47
N LEU A 561 -24.08 -1.73 6.48
CA LEU A 561 -23.79 -0.41 6.99
C LEU A 561 -24.30 0.66 6.00
N PRO A 562 -25.02 1.70 6.46
CA PRO A 562 -25.34 2.87 5.63
C PRO A 562 -24.09 3.43 4.92
N ASP A 563 -24.23 3.87 3.67
CA ASP A 563 -23.12 4.37 2.82
C ASP A 563 -22.19 5.37 3.54
N GLY A 564 -22.75 6.25 4.37
CA GLY A 564 -21.97 7.22 5.15
C GLY A 564 -21.02 6.58 6.17
N LEU A 565 -21.39 5.42 6.73
CA LEU A 565 -20.57 4.68 7.70
C LEU A 565 -19.48 3.86 7.03
N LEU A 566 -19.77 3.27 5.88
CA LEU A 566 -18.75 2.66 5.02
C LEU A 566 -17.70 3.69 4.62
N LEU A 567 -18.11 4.93 4.30
CA LEU A 567 -17.20 6.02 3.98
C LEU A 567 -16.33 6.40 5.19
N ILE A 568 -16.90 6.61 6.39
CA ILE A 568 -16.13 6.95 7.60
C ILE A 568 -15.13 5.85 7.94
N ARG A 569 -15.57 4.58 7.98
CA ARG A 569 -14.70 3.42 8.24
C ARG A 569 -13.53 3.36 7.26
N THR A 570 -13.83 3.52 5.97
CA THR A 570 -12.85 3.55 4.90
C THR A 570 -11.86 4.71 5.08
N LEU A 571 -12.34 5.92 5.38
CA LEU A 571 -11.50 7.09 5.66
C LEU A 571 -10.60 6.89 6.89
N THR A 572 -11.10 6.27 7.96
CA THR A 572 -10.31 5.96 9.17
C THR A 572 -9.20 4.96 8.86
N VAL A 573 -9.51 3.87 8.14
CA VAL A 573 -8.49 2.88 7.74
C VAL A 573 -7.43 3.52 6.84
N PHE A 574 -7.83 4.41 5.92
CA PHE A 574 -6.87 5.15 5.10
C PHE A 574 -6.05 6.15 5.88
N ALA A 575 -6.63 6.85 6.86
CA ALA A 575 -5.90 7.74 7.75
C ALA A 575 -4.83 6.98 8.54
N LEU A 576 -5.16 5.78 9.04
CA LEU A 576 -4.20 4.89 9.71
C LEU A 576 -3.10 4.42 8.76
N PHE A 577 -3.44 4.01 7.53
CA PHE A 577 -2.44 3.63 6.53
C PHE A 577 -1.53 4.80 6.14
N GLY A 578 -2.09 6.00 6.00
CA GLY A 578 -1.33 7.23 5.82
C GLY A 578 -0.37 7.49 6.98
N LEU A 579 -0.80 7.25 8.22
CA LEU A 579 0.02 7.38 9.42
C LEU A 579 1.12 6.31 9.48
N ILE A 580 0.85 5.08 9.05
CA ILE A 580 1.87 4.01 8.86
C ILE A 580 2.95 4.48 7.89
N VAL A 581 2.55 4.96 6.71
CA VAL A 581 3.48 5.43 5.69
C VAL A 581 4.28 6.64 6.20
N ALA A 582 3.64 7.58 6.89
CA ALA A 582 4.32 8.70 7.53
C ALA A 582 5.33 8.22 8.56
N CYS A 583 4.98 7.28 9.45
CA CYS A 583 5.89 6.68 10.44
C CYS A 583 7.14 6.08 9.78
N VAL A 584 6.93 5.29 8.74
CA VAL A 584 8.00 4.58 8.01
C VAL A 584 8.90 5.53 7.22
N ILE A 585 8.32 6.52 6.55
CA ILE A 585 9.02 7.36 5.57
C ILE A 585 9.60 8.62 6.21
N ALA A 586 9.03 9.10 7.32
CA ALA A 586 9.46 10.34 7.96
C ALA A 586 10.98 10.30 8.17
N PRO A 587 11.72 11.26 7.59
CA PRO A 587 13.14 11.32 7.78
C PRO A 587 13.43 11.51 9.27
N ALA A 588 14.46 10.83 9.77
CA ALA A 588 15.02 11.20 11.05
C ALA A 588 15.34 12.70 10.98
N PRO A 589 14.86 13.53 11.93
CA PRO A 589 15.15 14.96 11.90
C PRO A 589 16.66 15.13 11.82
N ASP A 590 17.14 15.85 10.80
CA ASP A 590 18.55 16.15 10.65
C ASP A 590 19.03 16.81 11.94
N VAL A 591 20.06 16.23 12.57
CA VAL A 591 20.66 16.79 13.78
C VAL A 591 21.16 18.19 13.41
N PRO A 592 20.54 19.27 13.94
CA PRO A 592 20.96 20.63 13.63
C PRO A 592 22.29 20.86 14.37
N GLY A 593 23.40 20.51 13.72
CA GLY A 593 24.71 20.53 14.35
C GLY A 593 25.80 19.86 13.51
N ALA A 594 25.48 18.85 12.70
CA ALA A 594 26.46 18.18 11.84
C ALA A 594 26.85 18.98 10.58
N ARG A 595 26.63 20.29 10.57
CA ARG A 595 27.53 21.14 9.81
C ARG A 595 28.82 21.10 10.61
N LEU A 596 29.84 20.48 10.04
CA LEU A 596 31.20 20.93 10.28
C LEU A 596 31.15 22.46 10.10
N ARG A 597 30.88 23.22 11.17
CA ARG A 597 31.52 24.51 11.29
C ARG A 597 32.97 24.13 11.10
N PRO A 598 33.64 24.58 10.03
CA PRO A 598 35.07 24.33 9.91
C PRO A 598 35.63 24.62 11.29
N ARG A 599 36.37 23.64 11.81
CA ARG A 599 36.81 23.63 13.21
C ARG A 599 37.21 25.04 13.56
N GLN A 600 36.87 25.54 14.73
CA GLN A 600 37.27 26.90 15.08
C GLN A 600 38.78 27.09 14.82
N ASP A 601 39.54 26.01 15.03
CA ASP A 601 40.93 25.76 14.63
C ASP A 601 41.22 25.87 13.12
N GLU A 602 40.36 25.40 12.21
CA GLU A 602 40.51 25.60 10.75
C GLU A 602 40.18 27.04 10.33
N ARG A 603 39.24 27.71 11.02
CA ARG A 603 38.98 29.14 10.80
C ARG A 603 40.10 30.00 11.38
N GLU A 604 40.68 29.59 12.50
CA GLU A 604 41.85 30.23 13.10
C GLU A 604 43.09 29.98 12.25
N ALA A 605 43.35 28.76 11.79
CA ALA A 605 44.43 28.45 10.86
C ALA A 605 44.28 29.15 9.50
N ALA A 606 43.05 29.26 8.97
CA ALA A 606 42.81 30.03 7.76
C ALA A 606 43.02 31.55 7.98
N ARG A 607 42.64 32.08 9.15
CA ARG A 607 42.90 33.48 9.54
C ARG A 607 44.39 33.73 9.82
N GLU A 608 45.10 32.75 10.36
CA GLU A 608 46.54 32.81 10.57
C GLU A 608 47.27 32.75 9.23
N ALA A 609 46.89 31.83 8.33
CA ALA A 609 47.42 31.79 6.97
C ALA A 609 47.13 33.08 6.18
N GLU A 610 45.96 33.69 6.38
CA GLU A 610 45.61 34.99 5.77
C GLU A 610 46.36 36.17 6.41
N ARG A 611 46.80 36.05 7.67
CA ARG A 611 47.69 37.03 8.34
C ARG A 611 49.16 36.88 7.94
N GLU A 612 49.60 35.67 7.64
CA GLU A 612 50.98 35.37 7.23
C GLU A 612 51.22 35.52 5.73
N ALA A 613 50.17 35.66 4.92
CA ALA A 613 50.30 35.96 3.51
C ALA A 613 50.95 37.35 3.32
N PRO A 614 52.13 37.44 2.66
CA PRO A 614 52.80 38.71 2.45
C PRO A 614 51.93 39.65 1.61
N VAL A 615 51.73 40.87 2.10
CA VAL A 615 51.06 41.95 1.37
C VAL A 615 51.97 42.32 0.20
N SER A 616 51.72 41.74 -0.97
CA SER A 616 52.37 42.06 -2.23
C SER A 616 51.66 43.20 -2.95
#